data_AF-A0A369Q5Z6-F1
#
_entry.id   AF-A0A369Q5Z6-F1
#
_cell.length_a   1.000
_cell.length_b   1.000
_cell.length_c   1.000
_cell.angle_alpha   90.00
_cell.angle_beta   90.00
_cell.angle_gamma   90.00
#
_symmetry.space_group_name_H-M   'P 1'
#
loop_
_entity.id
_entity.type
_entity.pdbx_description
1 polymer ?
#
loop_
_entity_poly.entity_id
_entity_poly.type
_entity_poly.pdbx_seq_one_letter_code
_entity_poly.pdbx_strand_id
1 'polypeptide(L)'
;MATVSQPIPQFTRAQLSRWIKLALGGLATALVGGFFAAVFTYYATARLNNEAALQQQYLVAVQDFNATGANVDAAITELADNVLDGQEVAQARREARQAIAAHVAATQALAPLMGKGNVAEYMKGLATLRLMVDDTDGRSAALKTSKARFTLMENRTTMIAEARRRVYGNF
;
A
#
# COMPACT_ATOMS: atom_id res chain seq x y z
N MET A 1 15.61 72.02 -54.57
CA MET A 1 16.33 71.60 -53.33
C MET A 1 15.90 70.18 -52.99
N ALA A 2 16.84 69.37 -52.50
CA ALA A 2 16.95 67.92 -52.71
C ALA A 2 15.86 67.04 -52.05
N THR A 3 15.38 66.03 -52.80
CA THR A 3 14.77 64.81 -52.26
C THR A 3 15.85 63.88 -51.72
N VAL A 4 15.89 63.70 -50.40
CA VAL A 4 16.75 62.71 -49.73
C VAL A 4 16.10 61.34 -49.86
N SER A 5 16.65 60.49 -50.72
CA SER A 5 16.30 59.07 -50.80
C SER A 5 16.89 58.35 -49.58
N GLN A 6 16.05 57.86 -48.66
CA GLN A 6 16.53 57.02 -47.56
C GLN A 6 17.04 55.66 -48.09
N PRO A 7 18.21 55.18 -47.64
CA PRO A 7 18.70 53.86 -48.05
C PRO A 7 17.90 52.75 -47.36
N ILE A 8 17.30 51.87 -48.18
CA ILE A 8 16.65 50.63 -47.73
C ILE A 8 17.73 49.77 -47.04
N PRO A 9 17.53 49.30 -45.80
CA PRO A 9 18.53 48.50 -45.09
C PRO A 9 18.77 47.19 -45.85
N GLN A 10 19.93 47.07 -46.47
CA GLN A 10 20.36 45.86 -47.16
C GLN A 10 20.75 44.83 -46.11
N PHE A 11 19.85 43.88 -45.84
CA PHE A 11 20.16 42.70 -45.03
C PHE A 11 21.33 41.96 -45.67
N THR A 12 22.50 42.00 -45.02
CA THR A 12 23.68 41.31 -45.52
C THR A 12 23.49 39.80 -45.42
N ARG A 13 23.94 39.02 -46.41
CA ARG A 13 23.89 37.54 -46.39
C ARG A 13 24.49 36.95 -45.11
N ALA A 14 25.47 37.65 -44.52
CA ALA A 14 26.09 37.29 -43.25
C ALA A 14 25.13 37.41 -42.04
N GLN A 15 24.27 38.44 -41.99
CA GLN A 15 23.25 38.56 -40.94
C GLN A 15 22.18 37.47 -41.07
N LEU A 16 21.71 37.18 -42.28
CA LEU A 16 20.71 36.13 -42.53
C LEU A 16 21.23 34.74 -42.13
N SER A 17 22.48 34.42 -42.49
CA SER A 17 23.16 33.18 -42.09
C SER A 17 23.28 33.03 -40.57
N ARG A 18 23.60 34.12 -39.86
CA ARG A 18 23.70 34.13 -38.39
C ARG A 18 22.34 33.90 -37.73
N TRP A 19 21.28 34.53 -38.23
CA TRP A 19 19.92 34.34 -37.75
C TRP A 19 19.39 32.93 -37.99
N ILE A 20 19.66 32.36 -39.17
CA ILE A 20 19.29 30.97 -39.49
C ILE A 20 20.01 29.98 -38.57
N LYS A 21 21.30 30.17 -38.29
CA LYS A 21 22.06 29.32 -37.35
C LYS A 21 21.56 29.45 -35.91
N LEU A 22 21.19 30.65 -35.47
CA LEU A 22 20.59 30.88 -34.15
C LEU A 22 19.19 30.26 -34.04
N ALA A 23 18.36 30.39 -35.09
CA ALA A 23 17.04 29.79 -35.14
C ALA A 23 17.11 28.25 -35.16
N LEU A 24 18.01 27.66 -35.97
CA LEU A 24 18.23 26.22 -36.03
C LEU A 24 18.86 25.67 -34.74
N GLY A 25 19.83 26.38 -34.16
CA GLY A 25 20.42 26.01 -32.87
C GLY A 25 19.41 26.08 -31.72
N GLY A 26 18.56 27.11 -31.70
CA GLY A 26 17.48 27.27 -30.73
C GLY A 26 16.39 26.20 -30.88
N LEU A 27 15.98 25.88 -32.12
CA LEU A 27 15.02 24.81 -32.41
C LEU A 27 15.58 23.43 -32.04
N ALA A 28 16.84 23.15 -32.36
CA ALA A 28 17.48 21.89 -31.99
C ALA A 28 17.58 21.74 -30.46
N THR A 29 17.92 22.82 -29.75
CA THR A 29 18.02 22.80 -28.28
C THR A 29 16.64 22.66 -27.63
N ALA A 30 15.60 23.31 -28.16
CA ALA A 30 14.23 23.20 -27.67
C ALA A 30 13.60 21.82 -27.95
N LEU A 31 13.86 21.23 -29.12
CA LEU A 31 13.37 19.90 -29.49
C LEU A 31 14.07 18.80 -28.69
N VAL A 32 15.40 18.86 -28.57
CA VAL A 32 16.18 17.88 -27.83
C VAL A 32 15.93 18.03 -26.32
N GLY A 33 15.98 19.26 -25.80
CA GLY A 33 15.69 19.55 -24.39
C GLY A 33 14.25 19.21 -23.99
N GLY A 34 13.28 19.54 -24.85
CA GLY A 34 11.87 19.20 -24.65
C GLY A 34 11.60 17.70 -24.72
N PHE A 35 12.29 16.95 -25.59
CA PHE A 35 12.20 15.49 -25.67
C PHE A 35 12.74 14.83 -24.40
N PHE A 36 13.94 15.21 -23.92
CA PHE A 36 14.49 14.66 -22.69
C PHE A 36 13.68 15.05 -21.45
N ALA A 37 13.17 16.28 -21.39
CA ALA A 37 12.26 16.68 -20.32
C ALA A 37 10.95 15.87 -20.34
N ALA A 38 10.34 15.68 -21.51
CA ALA A 38 9.11 14.88 -21.63
C ALA A 38 9.34 13.41 -21.29
N VAL A 39 10.48 12.83 -21.69
CA VAL A 39 10.86 11.46 -21.32
C VAL A 39 11.11 11.36 -19.82
N PHE A 40 11.86 12.31 -19.25
CA PHE A 40 12.12 12.34 -17.81
C PHE A 40 10.83 12.52 -17.02
N THR A 41 9.96 13.45 -17.41
CA THR A 41 8.63 13.63 -16.80
C THR A 41 7.77 12.39 -17.01
N TYR A 42 7.76 11.76 -18.18
CA TYR A 42 6.99 10.52 -18.39
C TYR A 42 7.47 9.40 -17.47
N TYR A 43 8.78 9.16 -17.37
CA TYR A 43 9.33 8.13 -16.48
C TYR A 43 9.20 8.52 -15.00
N ALA A 44 9.40 9.78 -14.64
CA ALA A 44 9.26 10.26 -13.26
C ALA A 44 7.79 10.25 -12.83
N THR A 45 6.87 10.73 -13.66
CA THR A 45 5.42 10.71 -13.39
C THR A 45 4.87 9.29 -13.44
N ALA A 46 5.30 8.43 -14.38
CA ALA A 46 4.92 7.02 -14.37
C ALA A 46 5.44 6.31 -13.12
N ARG A 47 6.66 6.59 -12.69
CA ARG A 47 7.23 6.05 -11.46
C ARG A 47 6.51 6.57 -10.22
N LEU A 48 6.24 7.87 -10.13
CA LEU A 48 5.49 8.47 -9.03
C LEU A 48 4.04 7.97 -8.97
N ASN A 49 3.38 7.80 -10.11
CA ASN A 49 2.03 7.24 -10.17
C ASN A 49 2.03 5.77 -9.76
N ASN A 50 3.06 5.00 -10.14
CA ASN A 50 3.18 3.59 -9.77
C ASN A 50 3.55 3.44 -8.28
N GLU A 51 4.44 4.27 -7.76
CA GLU A 51 4.78 4.33 -6.33
C GLU A 51 3.58 4.79 -5.48
N ALA A 52 2.82 5.79 -5.92
CA ALA A 52 1.59 6.24 -5.25
C ALA A 52 0.48 5.18 -5.29
N ALA A 53 0.30 4.49 -6.43
CA ALA A 53 -0.65 3.39 -6.56
C ALA A 53 -0.27 2.19 -5.66
N LEU A 54 1.02 1.84 -5.60
CA LEU A 54 1.52 0.81 -4.68
C LEU A 54 1.32 1.21 -3.22
N GLN A 55 1.62 2.45 -2.85
CA GLN A 55 1.37 2.96 -1.49
C GLN A 55 -0.13 2.90 -1.12
N GLN A 56 -1.03 3.25 -2.05
CA GLN A 56 -2.47 3.12 -1.83
C GLN A 56 -2.88 1.66 -1.65
N GLN A 57 -2.42 0.76 -2.53
CA GLN A 57 -2.69 -0.67 -2.42
C GLN A 57 -2.20 -1.25 -1.07
N TYR A 58 -1.04 -0.79 -0.61
CA TYR A 58 -0.49 -1.19 0.68
C TYR A 58 -1.27 -0.64 1.87
N LEU A 59 -1.75 0.59 1.79
CA LEU A 59 -2.61 1.18 2.82
C LEU A 59 -3.93 0.43 2.93
N VAL A 60 -4.53 0.05 1.80
CA VAL A 60 -5.73 -0.80 1.75
C VAL A 60 -5.45 -2.17 2.35
N ALA A 61 -4.33 -2.82 2.01
CA ALA A 61 -3.97 -4.11 2.60
C ALA A 61 -3.80 -4.05 4.13
N VAL A 62 -3.21 -2.97 4.66
CA VAL A 62 -3.08 -2.75 6.12
C VAL A 62 -4.46 -2.51 6.77
N GLN A 63 -5.35 -1.77 6.10
CA GLN A 63 -6.72 -1.54 6.57
C GLN A 63 -7.53 -2.84 6.60
N ASP A 64 -7.50 -3.62 5.52
CA ASP A 64 -8.17 -4.92 5.42
C ASP A 64 -7.65 -5.91 6.46
N PHE A 65 -6.33 -5.93 6.68
CA PHE A 65 -5.71 -6.73 7.74
C PHE A 65 -6.20 -6.32 9.14
N ASN A 66 -6.29 -5.01 9.42
CA ASN A 66 -6.81 -4.54 10.71
C ASN A 66 -8.31 -4.85 10.89
N ALA A 67 -9.12 -4.61 9.86
CA ALA A 67 -10.56 -4.83 9.90
C ALA A 67 -10.90 -6.33 10.06
N THR A 68 -10.28 -7.20 9.26
CA THR A 68 -10.47 -8.66 9.39
C THR A 68 -9.95 -9.19 10.73
N GLY A 69 -8.88 -8.60 11.28
CA GLY A 69 -8.40 -8.92 12.61
C GLY A 69 -9.40 -8.54 13.71
N ALA A 70 -10.01 -7.37 13.62
CA ALA A 70 -11.07 -6.96 14.56
C ALA A 70 -12.29 -7.89 14.50
N ASN A 71 -12.63 -8.41 13.31
CA ASN A 71 -13.69 -9.41 13.15
C ASN A 71 -13.34 -10.75 13.81
N VAL A 72 -12.07 -11.18 13.73
CA VAL A 72 -11.59 -12.35 14.50
C VAL A 72 -11.75 -12.09 15.99
N ASP A 73 -11.43 -10.88 16.44
CA ASP A 73 -11.55 -10.55 17.85
C ASP A 73 -13.02 -10.64 18.31
N ALA A 74 -13.93 -10.00 17.59
CA ALA A 74 -15.35 -10.00 17.88
C ALA A 74 -15.93 -11.43 17.90
N ALA A 75 -15.64 -12.24 16.87
CA ALA A 75 -16.16 -13.59 16.75
C ALA A 75 -15.67 -14.53 17.87
N ILE A 76 -14.44 -14.34 18.37
CA ILE A 76 -13.94 -15.13 19.50
C ILE A 76 -14.51 -14.64 20.84
N THR A 77 -14.79 -13.34 20.98
CA THR A 77 -15.56 -12.83 22.13
C THR A 77 -16.94 -13.47 22.13
N GLU A 78 -17.65 -13.43 21.02
CA GLU A 78 -18.99 -14.03 20.88
C GLU A 78 -18.98 -15.54 21.16
N LEU A 79 -17.97 -16.26 20.65
CA LEU A 79 -17.77 -17.67 21.00
C LEU A 79 -17.60 -17.88 22.51
N ALA A 80 -16.80 -17.04 23.16
CA ALA A 80 -16.58 -17.15 24.59
C ALA A 80 -17.85 -16.82 25.40
N ASP A 81 -18.58 -15.77 25.01
CA ASP A 81 -19.83 -15.36 25.66
C ASP A 81 -20.91 -16.44 25.51
N ASN A 82 -21.07 -17.02 24.31
CA ASN A 82 -22.00 -18.12 24.10
C ASN A 82 -21.67 -19.36 24.95
N VAL A 83 -20.39 -19.66 25.17
CA VAL A 83 -19.95 -20.72 26.08
C VAL A 83 -20.26 -20.37 27.54
N LEU A 84 -20.10 -19.11 27.94
CA LEU A 84 -20.36 -18.65 29.30
C LEU A 84 -21.86 -18.65 29.63
N ASP A 85 -22.69 -18.30 28.64
CA ASP A 85 -24.14 -18.19 28.74
C ASP A 85 -24.87 -19.52 28.48
N GLY A 86 -24.13 -20.56 28.07
CA GLY A 86 -24.70 -21.87 27.75
C GLY A 86 -25.55 -21.88 26.47
N GLN A 87 -25.30 -20.95 25.56
CA GLN A 87 -25.98 -20.83 24.27
C GLN A 87 -25.37 -21.77 23.20
N GLU A 88 -25.97 -21.81 22.02
CA GLU A 88 -25.50 -22.65 20.92
C GLU A 88 -24.11 -22.22 20.42
N VAL A 89 -23.08 -22.99 20.78
CA VAL A 89 -21.67 -22.73 20.46
C VAL A 89 -21.34 -23.06 18.99
N ALA A 90 -22.13 -23.91 18.35
CA ALA A 90 -21.86 -24.41 17.00
C ALA A 90 -21.86 -23.29 15.94
N GLN A 91 -22.79 -22.33 16.05
CA GLN A 91 -22.86 -21.19 15.14
C GLN A 91 -21.69 -20.24 15.35
N ALA A 92 -21.43 -19.81 16.58
CA ALA A 92 -20.31 -18.93 16.90
C ALA A 92 -18.95 -19.55 16.52
N ARG A 93 -18.81 -20.88 16.64
CA ARG A 93 -17.60 -21.58 16.18
C ARG A 93 -17.43 -21.49 14.66
N ARG A 94 -18.51 -21.61 13.89
CA ARG A 94 -18.47 -21.44 12.42
C ARG A 94 -18.08 -20.01 12.05
N GLU A 95 -18.64 -19.03 12.73
CA GLU A 95 -18.35 -17.60 12.50
C GLU A 95 -16.89 -17.28 12.84
N ALA A 96 -16.39 -17.76 13.99
CA ALA A 96 -14.98 -17.62 14.36
C ALA A 96 -14.04 -18.27 13.34
N ARG A 97 -14.37 -19.46 12.80
CA ARG A 97 -13.60 -20.10 11.71
C ARG A 97 -13.58 -19.26 10.45
N GLN A 98 -14.73 -18.71 10.05
CA GLN A 98 -14.83 -17.87 8.85
C GLN A 98 -14.04 -16.58 9.03
N ALA A 99 -14.12 -15.94 10.19
CA ALA A 99 -13.34 -14.75 10.52
C ALA A 99 -11.83 -15.04 10.46
N ILE A 100 -11.38 -16.15 11.05
CA ILE A 100 -9.96 -16.55 11.00
C ILE A 100 -9.52 -16.83 9.56
N ALA A 101 -10.34 -17.51 8.75
CA ALA A 101 -10.04 -17.77 7.35
C ALA A 101 -9.92 -16.48 6.52
N ALA A 102 -10.83 -15.54 6.71
CA ALA A 102 -10.78 -14.22 6.07
C ALA A 102 -9.51 -13.45 6.49
N HIS A 103 -9.17 -13.49 7.78
CA HIS A 103 -7.99 -12.82 8.29
C HIS A 103 -6.67 -13.48 7.83
N VAL A 104 -6.65 -14.79 7.64
CA VAL A 104 -5.53 -15.51 7.00
C VAL A 104 -5.28 -14.99 5.58
N ALA A 105 -6.34 -14.79 4.79
CA ALA A 105 -6.20 -14.24 3.44
C ALA A 105 -5.64 -12.81 3.47
N ALA A 106 -6.15 -11.96 4.37
CA ALA A 106 -5.62 -10.60 4.56
C ALA A 106 -4.16 -10.59 5.05
N THR A 107 -3.79 -11.54 5.91
CA THR A 107 -2.41 -11.74 6.39
C THR A 107 -1.46 -12.09 5.24
N GLN A 108 -1.89 -12.95 4.32
CA GLN A 108 -1.12 -13.30 3.13
C GLN A 108 -0.97 -12.11 2.17
N ALA A 109 -2.01 -11.30 2.01
CA ALA A 109 -1.94 -10.07 1.22
C ALA A 109 -0.95 -9.04 1.82
N LEU A 110 -0.73 -9.08 3.14
CA LEU A 110 0.26 -8.26 3.83
C LEU A 110 1.72 -8.76 3.68
N ALA A 111 1.93 -9.97 3.16
CA ALA A 111 3.26 -10.58 3.08
C ALA A 111 4.32 -9.74 2.34
N PRO A 112 4.01 -9.07 1.21
CA PRO A 112 4.97 -8.21 0.52
C PRO A 112 5.42 -6.99 1.33
N LEU A 113 4.61 -6.57 2.30
CA LEU A 113 4.85 -5.40 3.16
C LEU A 113 5.65 -5.71 4.41
N MET A 114 5.78 -6.98 4.76
CA MET A 114 6.29 -7.41 6.05
C MET A 114 7.70 -7.98 5.94
N GLY A 115 8.52 -7.82 6.98
CA GLY A 115 9.81 -8.49 7.07
C GLY A 115 9.68 -10.02 7.02
N LYS A 116 10.67 -10.70 6.45
CA LYS A 116 10.75 -12.17 6.49
C LYS A 116 10.66 -12.65 7.95
N GLY A 117 9.72 -13.55 8.25
CA GLY A 117 9.53 -14.14 9.59
C GLY A 117 8.24 -13.71 10.30
N ASN A 118 7.88 -12.42 10.27
CA ASN A 118 6.75 -11.90 11.06
C ASN A 118 5.39 -12.44 10.60
N VAL A 119 5.21 -12.63 9.29
CA VAL A 119 3.96 -13.18 8.73
C VAL A 119 3.84 -14.68 8.98
N ALA A 120 4.94 -15.43 8.88
CA ALA A 120 4.92 -16.88 9.05
C ALA A 120 4.60 -17.27 10.50
N GLU A 121 5.21 -16.59 11.48
CA GLU A 121 4.90 -16.81 12.90
C GLU A 121 3.47 -16.38 13.24
N TYR A 122 2.98 -15.25 12.69
CA TYR A 122 1.60 -14.83 12.89
C TYR A 122 0.60 -15.85 12.32
N MET A 123 0.87 -16.37 11.13
CA MET A 123 0.06 -17.42 10.49
C MET A 123 0.02 -18.73 11.29
N LYS A 124 1.14 -19.13 11.93
CA LYS A 124 1.16 -20.27 12.88
C LYS A 124 0.27 -20.01 14.09
N GLY A 125 0.29 -18.78 14.61
CA GLY A 125 -0.58 -18.36 15.68
C GLY A 125 -2.06 -18.42 15.28
N LEU A 126 -2.43 -17.94 14.09
CA LEU A 126 -3.79 -18.06 13.55
C LEU A 126 -4.25 -19.51 13.35
N ALA A 127 -3.35 -20.39 12.89
CA ALA A 127 -3.64 -21.81 12.78
C ALA A 127 -3.88 -22.45 14.15
N THR A 128 -3.06 -22.11 15.15
CA THR A 128 -3.25 -22.55 16.54
C THR A 128 -4.59 -22.04 17.10
N LEU A 129 -4.93 -20.78 16.84
CA LEU A 129 -6.19 -20.19 17.28
C LEU A 129 -7.40 -20.90 16.68
N ARG A 130 -7.32 -21.28 15.40
CA ARG A 130 -8.38 -22.06 14.74
C ARG A 130 -8.59 -23.41 15.42
N LEU A 131 -7.52 -24.13 15.75
CA LEU A 131 -7.62 -25.39 16.48
C LEU A 131 -8.25 -25.18 17.87
N MET A 132 -7.86 -24.12 18.58
CA MET A 132 -8.46 -23.79 19.87
C MET A 132 -9.96 -23.44 19.77
N VAL A 133 -10.37 -22.71 18.73
CA VAL A 133 -11.79 -22.46 18.42
C VAL A 133 -12.54 -23.77 18.20
N ASP A 134 -11.92 -24.74 17.51
CA ASP A 134 -12.50 -26.06 17.25
C ASP A 134 -12.72 -26.87 18.52
N ASP A 135 -11.78 -26.76 19.46
CA ASP A 135 -11.77 -27.44 20.75
C ASP A 135 -12.50 -26.66 21.85
N THR A 136 -13.12 -25.50 21.54
CA THR A 136 -13.81 -24.68 22.54
C THR A 136 -15.19 -25.28 22.87
N ASP A 137 -15.26 -26.06 23.94
CA ASP A 137 -16.45 -26.77 24.41
C ASP A 137 -16.86 -26.45 25.87
N GLY A 138 -16.05 -25.64 26.58
CA GLY A 138 -16.32 -25.26 27.95
C GLY A 138 -15.53 -24.04 28.42
N ARG A 139 -15.86 -23.55 29.62
CA ARG A 139 -15.30 -22.31 30.21
C ARG A 139 -13.77 -22.23 30.18
N SER A 140 -13.09 -23.33 30.52
CA SER A 140 -11.62 -23.38 30.53
C SER A 140 -11.04 -23.25 29.12
N ALA A 141 -11.64 -23.92 28.13
CA ALA A 141 -11.24 -23.85 26.73
C ALA A 141 -11.50 -22.44 26.16
N ALA A 142 -12.69 -21.87 26.39
CA ALA A 142 -13.03 -20.51 25.98
C ALA A 142 -12.04 -19.46 26.53
N LEU A 143 -11.62 -19.61 27.80
CA LEU A 143 -10.63 -18.71 28.41
C LEU A 143 -9.24 -18.86 27.78
N LYS A 144 -8.83 -20.08 27.39
CA LYS A 144 -7.58 -20.31 26.65
C LYS A 144 -7.65 -19.72 25.24
N THR A 145 -8.75 -19.93 24.53
CA THR A 145 -8.98 -19.38 23.18
C THR A 145 -8.97 -17.85 23.20
N SER A 146 -9.64 -17.24 24.19
CA SER A 146 -9.64 -15.79 24.38
C SER A 146 -8.24 -15.23 24.71
N LYS A 147 -7.46 -15.92 25.54
CA LYS A 147 -6.05 -15.55 25.79
C LYS A 147 -5.19 -15.61 24.52
N ALA A 148 -5.31 -16.68 23.74
CA ALA A 148 -4.57 -16.83 22.49
C ALA A 148 -4.91 -15.71 21.48
N ARG A 149 -6.19 -15.31 21.42
CA ARG A 149 -6.64 -14.14 20.65
C ARG A 149 -5.95 -12.86 21.10
N PHE A 150 -5.84 -12.58 22.40
CA PHE A 150 -5.15 -11.37 22.88
C PHE A 150 -3.67 -11.35 22.49
N THR A 151 -2.96 -12.48 22.61
CA THR A 151 -1.58 -12.58 22.12
C THR A 151 -1.46 -12.28 20.62
N LEU A 152 -2.43 -12.75 19.82
CA LEU A 152 -2.48 -12.42 18.40
C LEU A 152 -2.84 -10.95 18.14
N MET A 153 -3.68 -10.34 18.98
CA MET A 153 -4.02 -8.91 18.88
C MET A 153 -2.81 -8.02 19.13
N GLU A 154 -1.96 -8.38 20.10
CA GLU A 154 -0.69 -7.70 20.38
C GLU A 154 0.26 -7.82 19.18
N ASN A 155 0.46 -9.04 18.67
CA ASN A 155 1.27 -9.28 17.49
C ASN A 155 0.76 -8.49 16.27
N ARG A 156 -0.57 -8.47 16.05
CA ARG A 156 -1.22 -7.70 14.98
C ARG A 156 -0.88 -6.22 15.07
N THR A 157 -0.91 -5.66 16.27
CA THR A 157 -0.59 -4.23 16.50
C THR A 157 0.85 -3.92 16.10
N THR A 158 1.80 -4.78 16.47
CA THR A 158 3.20 -4.65 16.05
C THR A 158 3.35 -4.78 14.53
N MET A 159 2.66 -5.73 13.90
CA MET A 159 2.67 -5.91 12.44
C MET A 159 2.12 -4.69 11.71
N ILE A 160 1.01 -4.10 12.18
CA ILE A 160 0.44 -2.88 11.62
C ILE A 160 1.42 -1.71 11.75
N ALA A 161 2.08 -1.56 12.89
CA ALA A 161 3.07 -0.51 13.11
C ALA A 161 4.27 -0.66 12.16
N GLU A 162 4.76 -1.88 11.97
CA GLU A 162 5.85 -2.17 11.03
C GLU A 162 5.43 -1.89 9.58
N ALA A 163 4.25 -2.37 9.18
CA ALA A 163 3.73 -2.14 7.83
C ALA A 163 3.55 -0.64 7.55
N ARG A 164 3.00 0.13 8.50
CA ARG A 164 2.88 1.59 8.37
C ARG A 164 4.25 2.27 8.24
N ARG A 165 5.23 1.88 9.06
CA ARG A 165 6.60 2.43 8.97
C ARG A 165 7.21 2.21 7.58
N ARG A 166 6.98 1.03 6.98
CA ARG A 166 7.47 0.69 5.64
C ARG A 166 6.73 1.44 4.52
N VAL A 167 5.43 1.68 4.69
CA VAL A 167 4.61 2.44 3.72
C VAL A 167 4.99 3.93 3.71
N TYR A 168 5.20 4.53 4.88
CA TYR A 168 5.49 5.97 4.99
C TYR A 168 6.98 6.34 4.88
N GLY A 169 7.89 5.36 4.92
CA GLY A 169 9.32 5.62 5.01
C GLY A 169 9.71 6.13 6.41
N ASN A 170 10.94 5.86 6.85
CA ASN A 170 11.44 6.32 8.15
C ASN A 170 11.31 7.86 8.26
N PHE A 171 10.69 8.35 9.33
CA PHE A 171 10.98 9.68 9.87
C PHE A 171 12.34 9.66 10.56
#